data_AF-A0A2C6LDQ4-F1
#
_entry.id   AF-A0A2C6LDQ4-F1
#
_cell.length_a   1.000
_cell.length_b   1.000
_cell.length_c   1.000
_cell.angle_alpha   90.00
_cell.angle_beta   90.00
_cell.angle_gamma   90.00
#
_symmetry.space_group_name_H-M   'P 1'
#
loop_
_entity.id
_entity.type
_entity.pdbx_description
1 polymer ?
#
loop_
_entity_poly.entity_id
_entity_poly.type
_entity_poly.pdbx_seq_one_letter_code
_entity_poly.pdbx_strand_id
1 'polypeptide(L)'
;MMRMNGGLLSAARGALWQLSTRRGIATTPPRRGIEELWKGGYLDPSIGAKEKEKNAIAGDAWPACLLRLKSFEDLHALWYLCLKEKNLLLGERWAARQHKADMKNPERLQKKKREALETQRFHLEEKILQMTHKLNRLQQHQQRPENSLMKEAWRKTLEKYTRDHEDLLIQLHPLRK
;
A
#
# COMPACT_ATOMS: atom_id res chain seq x y z
N MET A 1 -67.62 5.23 54.06
CA MET A 1 -66.21 5.23 53.61
C MET A 1 -65.82 3.76 53.47
N MET A 2 -65.49 3.16 52.32
CA MET A 2 -64.66 3.61 51.20
C MET A 2 -65.30 3.25 49.83
N ARG A 3 -64.70 3.79 48.77
CA ARG A 3 -65.26 4.14 47.47
C ARG A 3 -65.46 2.97 46.48
N MET A 4 -66.33 3.25 45.53
CA MET A 4 -66.73 2.48 44.35
C MET A 4 -65.68 2.45 43.23
N ASN A 5 -65.96 1.58 42.25
CA ASN A 5 -65.61 1.64 40.82
C ASN A 5 -64.19 1.20 40.43
N GLY A 6 -63.97 0.48 39.34
CA GLY A 6 -64.83 0.03 38.24
C GLY A 6 -63.97 -0.85 37.31
N GLY A 7 -64.61 -1.75 36.56
CA GLY A 7 -63.91 -2.67 35.65
C GLY A 7 -63.29 -1.98 34.44
N LEU A 8 -62.59 -2.77 33.61
CA LEU A 8 -62.65 -2.74 32.14
C LEU A 8 -61.72 -3.85 31.57
N LEU A 9 -62.36 -4.78 30.85
CA LEU A 9 -61.97 -5.33 29.55
C LEU A 9 -60.61 -6.02 29.34
N SER A 10 -60.69 -7.35 29.18
CA SER A 10 -60.37 -8.11 27.94
C SER A 10 -59.39 -7.51 26.94
N ALA A 11 -58.27 -8.20 26.74
CA ALA A 11 -57.72 -8.57 25.42
C ALA A 11 -56.56 -9.56 25.67
N ALA A 12 -56.73 -10.87 25.45
CA ALA A 12 -56.59 -11.51 24.16
C ALA A 12 -55.32 -11.07 23.40
N ARG A 13 -54.33 -11.96 23.34
CA ARG A 13 -53.66 -12.45 22.11
C ARG A 13 -52.16 -12.65 22.29
N GLY A 14 -51.70 -13.82 21.81
CA GLY A 14 -50.41 -13.90 21.15
C GLY A 14 -49.31 -14.57 21.95
N ALA A 15 -49.41 -15.88 22.14
CA ALA A 15 -48.23 -16.72 22.19
C ALA A 15 -47.53 -16.62 20.83
N LEU A 16 -46.43 -15.86 20.77
CA LEU A 16 -45.53 -15.82 19.62
C LEU A 16 -44.08 -15.87 20.12
N TRP A 17 -43.49 -17.05 19.96
CA TRP A 17 -42.08 -17.30 19.67
C TRP A 17 -41.03 -16.47 20.43
N GLN A 18 -40.74 -16.87 21.66
CA GLN A 18 -39.39 -16.64 22.21
C GLN A 18 -38.47 -17.79 21.79
N LEU A 19 -38.10 -17.82 20.51
CA LEU A 19 -36.85 -18.48 20.13
C LEU A 19 -35.72 -17.59 20.63
N SER A 20 -35.29 -17.84 21.87
CA SER A 20 -33.99 -17.38 22.35
C SER A 20 -32.93 -18.09 21.52
N THR A 21 -32.59 -17.52 20.37
CA THR A 21 -31.39 -17.89 19.64
C THR A 21 -30.22 -17.45 20.51
N ARG A 22 -29.80 -18.30 21.45
CA ARG A 22 -28.50 -18.18 22.08
C ARG A 22 -27.48 -18.19 20.94
N ARG A 23 -26.98 -17.01 20.57
CA ARG A 23 -25.75 -16.91 19.81
C ARG A 23 -24.68 -17.58 20.67
N GLY A 24 -24.27 -18.77 20.26
CA GLY A 24 -23.13 -19.44 20.88
C GLY A 24 -21.96 -18.47 20.86
N ILE A 25 -21.46 -18.10 22.04
CA ILE A 25 -20.20 -17.37 22.14
C ILE A 25 -19.14 -18.38 21.70
N ALA A 26 -18.60 -18.19 20.51
CA ALA A 26 -17.46 -18.96 20.05
C ALA A 26 -16.29 -18.70 21.03
N THR A 27 -15.91 -19.71 21.81
CA THR A 27 -14.81 -19.62 22.80
C THR A 27 -13.44 -19.79 22.18
N THR A 28 -13.35 -20.00 20.86
CA THR A 28 -12.10 -20.00 20.12
C THR A 28 -12.10 -18.83 19.14
N PRO A 29 -11.17 -17.88 19.25
CA PRO A 29 -11.05 -16.82 18.26
C PRO A 29 -10.79 -17.45 16.89
N PRO A 30 -11.40 -16.93 15.81
CA PRO A 30 -11.17 -17.44 14.47
C PRO A 30 -9.66 -17.37 14.15
N ARG A 31 -9.04 -18.51 13.83
CA ARG A 31 -7.59 -18.62 13.59
C ARG A 31 -7.06 -17.71 12.47
N ARG A 32 -7.94 -17.16 11.62
CA ARG A 32 -7.65 -16.25 10.49
C ARG A 32 -8.74 -15.17 10.38
N GLY A 33 -8.86 -14.30 11.39
CA GLY A 33 -9.85 -13.22 11.44
C GLY A 33 -9.30 -11.85 11.03
N ILE A 34 -10.12 -10.81 11.20
CA ILE A 34 -9.75 -9.40 11.00
C ILE A 34 -8.48 -9.04 11.81
N GLU A 35 -8.30 -9.65 12.97
CA GLU A 35 -7.17 -9.46 13.89
C GLU A 35 -5.79 -9.71 13.25
N GLU A 36 -5.71 -10.52 12.18
CA GLU A 36 -4.45 -10.70 11.43
C GLU A 36 -3.95 -9.42 10.78
N LEU A 37 -4.84 -8.46 10.52
CA LEU A 37 -4.50 -7.17 9.92
C LEU A 37 -3.60 -6.33 10.83
N TRP A 38 -3.65 -6.56 12.15
CA TRP A 38 -2.92 -5.78 13.15
C TRP A 38 -1.81 -6.54 13.86
N LYS A 39 -1.61 -7.83 13.53
CA LYS A 39 -0.53 -8.65 14.11
C LYS A 39 0.83 -7.98 13.88
N GLY A 40 1.60 -7.80 14.94
CA GLY A 40 2.92 -7.15 14.85
C GLY A 40 2.92 -5.62 14.84
N GLY A 41 1.75 -4.98 14.76
CA GLY A 41 1.57 -3.53 14.75
C GLY A 41 1.40 -2.91 16.14
N TYR A 42 1.24 -1.59 16.18
CA TYR A 42 1.08 -0.84 17.44
C TYR A 42 -0.23 -1.17 18.18
N LEU A 43 -1.25 -1.60 17.43
CA LEU A 43 -2.58 -1.94 17.95
C LEU A 43 -2.69 -3.36 18.49
N ASP A 44 -1.66 -4.20 18.33
CA ASP A 44 -1.66 -5.59 18.82
C ASP A 44 -1.58 -5.62 20.36
N PRO A 45 -2.57 -6.17 21.08
CA PRO A 45 -2.52 -6.29 22.55
C PRO A 45 -1.52 -7.34 23.03
N SER A 46 -1.12 -8.29 22.17
CA SER A 46 -0.28 -9.43 22.54
C SER A 46 1.21 -9.09 22.62
N ILE A 47 1.62 -7.91 22.16
CA ILE A 47 3.02 -7.55 21.95
C ILE A 47 3.44 -6.42 22.91
N GLY A 48 4.62 -6.55 23.51
CA GLY A 48 5.18 -5.53 24.39
C GLY A 48 5.59 -4.26 23.66
N ALA A 49 5.66 -3.12 24.37
CA ALA A 49 6.03 -1.83 23.77
C ALA A 49 7.40 -1.85 23.06
N LYS A 50 8.39 -2.56 23.62
CA LYS A 50 9.74 -2.71 23.05
C LYS A 50 9.74 -3.50 21.73
N GLU A 51 8.89 -4.51 21.60
CA GLU A 51 8.79 -5.32 20.38
C GLU A 51 8.06 -4.56 19.27
N LYS A 52 7.06 -3.75 19.62
CA LYS A 52 6.38 -2.84 18.69
C LYS A 52 7.35 -1.85 18.06
N GLU A 53 8.24 -1.27 18.86
CA GLU A 53 9.26 -0.34 18.37
C GLU A 53 10.23 -1.04 17.40
N LYS A 54 10.69 -2.25 17.72
CA LYS A 54 11.53 -3.05 16.82
C LYS A 54 10.84 -3.34 15.49
N ASN A 55 9.58 -3.75 15.52
CA ASN A 55 8.79 -4.03 14.31
C ASN A 55 8.49 -2.76 13.48
N ALA A 56 8.59 -1.59 14.11
CA ALA A 56 8.34 -0.32 13.47
C ALA A 56 9.55 0.23 12.72
N ILE A 57 10.75 -0.32 12.96
CA ILE A 57 11.95 -0.03 12.19
C ILE A 57 11.80 -0.66 10.81
N ALA A 58 11.63 0.16 9.77
CA ALA A 58 11.57 -0.31 8.40
C ALA A 58 12.98 -0.37 7.79
N GLY A 59 13.30 -1.47 7.12
CA GLY A 59 14.53 -1.57 6.31
C GLY A 59 14.43 -0.77 5.00
N ASP A 60 15.40 -0.95 4.10
CA ASP A 60 15.43 -0.29 2.80
C ASP A 60 14.42 -0.85 1.80
N ALA A 61 14.17 -0.11 0.71
CA ALA A 61 13.32 -0.57 -0.38
C ALA A 61 14.06 -1.61 -1.25
N TRP A 62 13.30 -2.53 -1.87
CA TRP A 62 13.88 -3.47 -2.82
C TRP A 62 14.22 -2.77 -4.14
N PRO A 63 15.50 -2.71 -4.55
CA PRO A 63 15.86 -2.10 -5.82
C PRO A 63 15.36 -2.94 -6.99
N ALA A 64 14.93 -2.27 -8.07
CA ALA A 64 14.36 -2.91 -9.25
C ALA A 64 15.32 -3.91 -9.95
N CYS A 65 16.64 -3.78 -9.74
CA CYS A 65 17.61 -4.75 -10.23
C CYS A 65 17.51 -6.10 -9.50
N LEU A 66 17.34 -6.10 -8.17
CA LEU A 66 17.18 -7.32 -7.38
C LEU A 66 15.84 -8.00 -7.65
N LEU A 67 14.78 -7.21 -7.84
CA LEU A 67 13.44 -7.75 -8.15
C LEU A 67 13.41 -8.46 -9.51
N ARG A 68 14.21 -8.03 -10.49
CA ARG A 68 14.29 -8.66 -11.82
C ARG A 68 14.97 -10.03 -11.82
N LEU A 69 15.74 -10.35 -10.79
CA LEU A 69 16.41 -11.65 -10.64
C LEU A 69 15.54 -12.70 -9.95
N LYS A 70 14.33 -12.33 -9.50
CA LYS A 70 13.42 -13.21 -8.75
C LYS A 70 12.44 -13.95 -9.66
N SER A 71 12.00 -15.11 -9.20
CA SER A 71 10.95 -15.88 -9.87
C SER A 71 9.60 -15.16 -9.78
N PHE A 72 8.66 -15.50 -10.66
CA PHE A 72 7.32 -14.94 -10.64
C PHE A 72 6.57 -15.27 -9.33
N GLU A 73 6.73 -16.50 -8.82
CA GLU A 73 6.11 -16.95 -7.57
C GLU A 73 6.62 -16.16 -6.36
N ASP A 74 7.94 -15.94 -6.28
CA ASP A 74 8.55 -15.14 -5.21
C ASP A 74 8.09 -13.68 -5.26
N LEU A 75 8.00 -13.11 -6.48
CA LEU A 75 7.53 -11.74 -6.67
C LEU A 75 6.06 -11.60 -6.26
N HIS A 76 5.23 -12.61 -6.56
CA HIS A 76 3.83 -12.63 -6.16
C HIS A 76 3.67 -12.75 -4.65
N ALA A 77 4.47 -13.61 -3.99
CA ALA A 77 4.51 -13.71 -2.54
C ALA A 77 4.95 -12.39 -1.88
N LEU A 78 5.99 -11.75 -2.43
CA LEU A 78 6.47 -10.44 -1.99
C LEU A 78 5.38 -9.38 -2.12
N TRP A 79 4.65 -9.36 -3.23
CA TRP A 79 3.54 -8.44 -3.45
C TRP A 79 2.46 -8.60 -2.37
N TYR A 80 2.09 -9.83 -2.01
CA TYR A 80 1.14 -10.07 -0.92
C TYR A 80 1.65 -9.58 0.44
N LEU A 81 2.94 -9.73 0.73
CA LEU A 81 3.54 -9.20 1.96
C LEU A 81 3.46 -7.67 2.00
N CYS A 82 3.84 -7.00 0.91
CA CYS A 82 3.73 -5.55 0.77
C CYS A 82 2.29 -5.04 0.90
N LEU A 83 1.32 -5.82 0.40
CA LEU A 83 -0.10 -5.51 0.51
C LEU A 83 -0.61 -5.64 1.96
N LYS A 84 -0.23 -6.71 2.67
CA LYS A 84 -0.57 -6.89 4.10
C LYS A 84 -0.02 -5.74 4.94
N GLU A 85 1.24 -5.39 4.73
CA GLU A 85 1.90 -4.24 5.34
C GLU A 85 1.18 -2.91 5.03
N LYS A 86 0.69 -2.74 3.79
CA LYS A 86 -0.13 -1.56 3.43
C LYS A 86 -1.43 -1.49 4.21
N ASN A 87 -2.11 -2.61 4.34
CA ASN A 87 -3.38 -2.65 5.05
C ASN A 87 -3.18 -2.39 6.55
N LEU A 88 -2.11 -2.93 7.14
CA LEU A 88 -1.70 -2.64 8.52
C LEU A 88 -1.52 -1.12 8.76
N LEU A 89 -0.65 -0.48 7.97
CA LEU A 89 -0.35 0.95 8.12
C LEU A 89 -1.57 1.85 7.90
N LEU A 90 -2.47 1.47 6.97
CA LEU A 90 -3.72 2.20 6.77
C LEU A 90 -4.66 2.07 7.98
N GLY A 91 -4.71 0.89 8.60
CA GLY A 91 -5.44 0.66 9.84
C GLY A 91 -4.91 1.51 11.00
N GLU A 92 -3.59 1.55 11.18
CA GLU A 92 -2.95 2.38 12.21
C GLU A 92 -3.21 3.88 11.99
N ARG A 93 -3.10 4.34 10.73
CA ARG A 93 -3.41 5.73 10.37
C ARG A 93 -4.88 6.07 10.67
N TRP A 94 -5.80 5.16 10.37
CA TRP A 94 -7.22 5.36 10.64
C TRP A 94 -7.49 5.41 12.15
N ALA A 95 -6.94 4.49 12.93
CA ALA A 95 -7.07 4.49 14.38
C ALA A 95 -6.51 5.77 15.02
N ALA A 96 -5.32 6.22 14.59
CA ALA A 96 -4.73 7.48 15.06
C ALA A 96 -5.68 8.66 14.82
N ARG A 97 -6.28 8.76 13.63
CA ARG A 97 -7.29 9.78 13.29
C ARG A 97 -8.53 9.70 14.17
N GLN A 98 -9.05 8.51 14.46
CA GLN A 98 -10.21 8.34 15.35
C GLN A 98 -9.90 8.84 16.77
N HIS A 99 -8.68 8.61 17.24
CA HIS A 99 -8.20 9.08 18.54
C HIS A 99 -7.68 10.53 18.52
N LYS A 100 -7.84 11.27 17.42
CA LYS A 100 -7.30 12.63 17.21
C LYS A 100 -5.80 12.74 17.54
N ALA A 101 -5.06 11.65 17.31
CA ALA A 101 -3.63 11.56 17.52
C ALA A 101 -2.91 11.44 16.18
N ASP A 102 -1.65 11.85 16.15
CA ASP A 102 -0.80 11.61 14.99
C ASP A 102 -0.31 10.16 14.94
N MET A 103 -0.14 9.68 13.70
CA MET A 103 0.41 8.35 13.47
C MET A 103 1.87 8.32 13.91
N LYS A 104 2.25 7.31 14.70
CA LYS A 104 3.58 7.23 15.33
C LYS A 104 4.74 7.18 14.32
N ASN A 105 4.55 6.57 13.14
CA ASN A 105 5.57 6.49 12.06
C ASN A 105 4.98 6.75 10.66
N PRO A 106 4.81 8.03 10.23
CA PRO A 106 4.31 8.35 8.90
C PRO A 106 5.30 8.04 7.77
N GLU A 107 6.59 7.97 8.07
CA GLU A 107 7.66 7.72 7.11
C GLU A 107 7.53 6.36 6.42
N ARG A 108 7.04 5.33 7.13
CA ARG A 108 6.73 4.01 6.53
C ARG A 108 5.74 4.10 5.38
N LEU A 109 4.79 5.04 5.46
CA LEU A 109 3.84 5.30 4.39
C LEU A 109 4.47 6.12 3.25
N GLN A 110 5.35 7.07 3.59
CA GLN A 110 6.08 7.88 2.60
C GLN A 110 7.07 7.04 1.79
N LYS A 111 7.64 5.99 2.36
CA LYS A 111 8.51 5.03 1.66
C LYS A 111 7.82 4.42 0.43
N LYS A 112 6.51 4.19 0.47
CA LYS A 112 5.75 3.72 -0.71
C LYS A 112 5.69 4.74 -1.83
N LYS A 113 5.59 6.02 -1.48
CA LYS A 113 5.66 7.11 -2.46
C LYS A 113 7.07 7.17 -3.08
N ARG A 114 8.11 7.01 -2.26
CA ARG A 114 9.50 6.91 -2.72
C ARG A 114 9.67 5.73 -3.69
N GLU A 115 9.21 4.53 -3.33
CA GLU A 115 9.30 3.31 -4.14
C GLU A 115 8.60 3.43 -5.51
N ALA A 116 7.41 4.04 -5.55
CA ALA A 116 6.70 4.26 -6.80
C ALA A 116 7.48 5.19 -7.74
N LEU A 117 8.00 6.30 -7.20
CA LEU A 117 8.82 7.25 -7.96
C LEU A 117 10.16 6.63 -8.39
N GLU A 118 10.79 5.81 -7.55
CA GLU A 118 12.01 5.07 -7.91
C GLU A 118 11.78 4.06 -9.03
N THR A 119 10.63 3.39 -9.05
CA THR A 119 10.25 2.47 -10.14
C THR A 119 10.06 3.23 -11.45
N GLN A 120 9.40 4.39 -11.42
CA GLN A 120 9.24 5.25 -12.60
C GLN A 120 10.58 5.79 -13.10
N ARG A 121 11.44 6.25 -12.19
CA ARG A 121 12.81 6.69 -12.49
C ARG A 121 13.58 5.59 -13.21
N PHE A 122 13.53 4.38 -12.67
CA PHE A 122 14.21 3.22 -13.23
C PHE A 122 13.68 2.87 -14.63
N HIS A 123 12.36 2.94 -14.85
CA HIS A 123 11.76 2.75 -16.17
C HIS A 123 12.27 3.77 -17.19
N LEU A 124 12.35 5.05 -16.82
CA LEU A 124 12.88 6.09 -17.71
C LEU A 124 14.36 5.86 -18.03
N GLU A 125 15.17 5.45 -17.05
CA GLU A 125 16.58 5.07 -17.28
C GLU A 125 16.71 3.97 -18.34
N GLU A 126 15.88 2.93 -18.27
CA GLU A 126 15.85 1.89 -19.31
C GLU A 126 15.45 2.45 -20.68
N LYS A 127 14.45 3.34 -20.74
CA LYS A 127 14.04 3.96 -22.01
C LYS A 127 15.14 4.82 -22.61
N ILE A 128 15.85 5.60 -21.78
CA ILE A 128 16.99 6.40 -22.21
C ILE A 128 18.08 5.47 -22.78
N LEU A 129 18.45 4.41 -22.05
CA LEU A 129 19.45 3.44 -22.50
C LEU A 129 19.05 2.73 -23.81
N GLN A 130 17.77 2.37 -23.96
CA GLN A 130 17.27 1.78 -25.20
C GLN A 130 17.36 2.76 -26.37
N MET A 131 17.01 4.03 -26.17
CA MET A 131 17.08 5.05 -27.21
C MET A 131 18.51 5.42 -27.59
N THR A 132 19.41 5.56 -26.62
CA THR A 132 20.85 5.79 -26.89
C THR A 132 21.45 4.64 -27.69
N HIS A 133 21.16 3.39 -27.31
CA HIS A 133 21.61 2.23 -28.06
C HIS A 133 21.09 2.22 -29.51
N LYS A 134 19.81 2.55 -29.73
CA LYS A 134 19.24 2.68 -31.08
C LYS A 134 19.94 3.76 -31.92
N LEU A 135 20.23 4.92 -31.32
CA LEU A 135 20.96 6.00 -31.98
C LEU A 135 22.40 5.59 -32.33
N ASN A 136 23.10 4.94 -31.41
CA ASN A 136 24.47 4.47 -31.62
C ASN A 136 24.54 3.44 -32.76
N ARG A 137 23.57 2.51 -32.86
CA ARG A 137 23.49 1.57 -33.98
C ARG A 137 23.28 2.27 -35.33
N LEU A 138 22.46 3.32 -35.38
CA LEU A 138 22.28 4.09 -36.62
C LEU A 138 23.55 4.82 -37.04
N GLN A 139 24.33 5.33 -36.08
CA GLN A 139 25.58 6.06 -36.36
C GLN A 139 26.65 5.16 -36.98
N GLN A 140 26.66 3.86 -36.63
CA GLN A 140 27.57 2.88 -37.23
C GLN A 140 27.24 2.57 -38.71
N HIS A 141 25.98 2.75 -39.14
CA HIS A 141 25.60 2.64 -40.55
C HIS A 141 25.86 3.97 -41.28
N GLN A 142 27.14 4.22 -41.55
CA GLN A 142 27.77 5.49 -41.97
C GLN A 142 27.36 6.05 -43.35
N GLN A 143 26.28 5.56 -43.98
CA GLN A 143 25.89 5.92 -45.35
C GLN A 143 24.51 6.61 -45.50
N ARG A 144 23.83 6.98 -44.39
CA ARG A 144 22.58 7.76 -44.45
C ARG A 144 22.82 9.24 -44.14
N PRO A 145 22.12 10.17 -44.81
CA PRO A 145 22.29 11.60 -44.56
C PRO A 145 21.99 11.94 -43.09
N GLU A 146 22.85 12.76 -42.48
CA GLU A 146 22.82 13.12 -41.07
C GLU A 146 21.49 13.76 -40.61
N ASN A 147 20.76 14.40 -41.54
CA ASN A 147 19.47 15.07 -41.33
C ASN A 147 18.28 14.13 -41.55
N SER A 148 18.35 12.89 -41.03
CA SER A 148 17.20 12.01 -41.04
C SER A 148 16.18 12.52 -40.02
N LEU A 149 14.98 12.86 -40.50
CA LEU A 149 13.81 13.22 -39.67
C LEU A 149 13.61 12.22 -38.51
N MET A 150 13.93 10.95 -38.74
CA MET A 150 13.86 9.88 -37.75
C MET A 150 14.91 10.02 -36.64
N LYS A 151 16.16 10.40 -36.96
CA LYS A 151 17.23 10.64 -35.98
C LYS A 151 16.89 11.84 -35.10
N GLU A 152 16.35 12.91 -35.69
CA GLU A 152 15.87 14.09 -34.95
C GLU A 152 14.67 13.77 -34.06
N ALA A 153 13.69 13.02 -34.56
CA ALA A 153 12.54 12.57 -33.77
C ALA A 153 12.97 11.71 -32.57
N TRP A 154 13.94 10.81 -32.76
CA TRP A 154 14.48 9.98 -31.68
C TRP A 154 15.29 10.81 -30.68
N ARG A 155 16.05 11.80 -31.14
CA ARG A 155 16.76 12.75 -30.26
C ARG A 155 15.79 13.55 -29.41
N LYS A 156 14.74 14.13 -30.00
CA LYS A 156 13.69 14.86 -29.27
C LYS A 156 12.99 13.97 -28.24
N THR A 157 12.77 12.69 -28.57
CA THR A 157 12.17 11.72 -27.65
C THR A 157 13.12 11.41 -26.48
N LEU A 158 14.42 11.27 -26.75
CA LEU A 158 15.44 11.08 -25.71
C LEU A 158 15.51 12.30 -24.79
N GLU A 159 15.56 13.51 -25.36
CA GLU A 159 15.55 14.77 -24.60
C GLU A 159 14.29 14.93 -23.74
N LYS A 160 13.16 14.36 -24.18
CA LYS A 160 11.94 14.31 -23.37
C LYS A 160 12.14 13.39 -22.17
N TYR A 161 12.61 12.15 -22.40
CA TYR A 161 12.81 11.20 -21.30
C TYR A 161 13.87 11.65 -20.29
N THR A 162 14.92 12.36 -20.73
CA THR A 162 15.90 12.95 -19.81
C THR A 162 15.29 14.04 -18.95
N ARG A 163 14.46 14.93 -19.52
CA ARG A 163 13.71 15.94 -18.75
C ARG A 163 12.77 15.31 -17.73
N ASP A 164 11.97 14.33 -18.17
CA ASP A 164 11.05 13.59 -17.28
C ASP A 164 11.84 12.89 -16.14
N HIS A 165 13.06 12.40 -16.41
CA HIS A 165 13.93 11.78 -15.41
C HIS A 165 14.49 12.79 -14.40
N GLU A 166 14.94 13.96 -14.87
CA GLU A 166 15.40 15.07 -14.02
C GLU A 166 14.28 15.57 -13.08
N ASP A 167 13.07 15.74 -13.60
CA ASP A 167 11.90 16.13 -12.82
C ASP A 167 11.57 15.12 -11.71
N LEU A 168 11.68 13.82 -12.00
CA LEU A 168 11.51 12.76 -11.00
C LEU A 168 12.61 12.79 -9.93
N LEU A 169 13.86 13.10 -10.30
CA LEU A 169 14.95 13.23 -9.33
C LEU A 169 14.69 14.38 -8.35
N ILE A 170 14.17 15.51 -8.83
CA ILE A 170 13.78 16.65 -7.98
C ILE A 170 12.71 16.22 -6.97
N GLN A 171 11.71 15.45 -7.40
CA GLN A 171 10.66 14.92 -6.51
C GLN A 171 11.16 13.88 -5.51
N LEU A 172 12.17 13.08 -5.89
CA LEU A 172 12.76 12.05 -5.05
C LEU A 172 13.73 12.61 -4.00
N HIS A 173 14.41 13.72 -4.27
CA HIS A 173 15.40 14.33 -3.37
C HIS A 173 14.89 14.58 -1.93
N PRO A 174 13.72 15.21 -1.70
CA PRO A 174 13.21 15.42 -0.33
C PRO A 174 12.79 14.10 0.33
N LEU A 175 12.43 13.10 -0.48
CA LEU A 175 11.99 11.81 0.02
C LEU A 175 13.16 10.91 0.37
N ARG A 176 14.40 11.15 -0.10
CA ARG A 176 15.60 10.30 0.09
C ARG A 176 16.36 10.54 1.42
N LYS A 177 15.90 11.49 2.23
CA LYS A 177 16.44 11.77 3.57
C LYS A 177 16.43 10.53 4.46
#